data_AF-B5W281-F1
#
_entry.id   AF-B5W281-F1
#
_cell.length_a   1.000
_cell.length_b   1.000
_cell.length_c   1.000
_cell.angle_alpha   90.00
_cell.angle_beta   90.00
_cell.angle_gamma   90.00
#
_symmetry.space_group_name_H-M   'P 1'
#
loop_
_entity.id
_entity.type
_entity.pdbx_description
1 polymer ?
#
loop_
_entity_poly.entity_id
_entity_poly.type
_entity_poly.pdbx_seq_one_letter_code
_entity_poly.pdbx_strand_id
1 'polypeptide(L)'
;MNIKLVESLALVVQSLSPEERSLLEEKLKARQQETSAAGKDRPFYETATPEERAKAFREWAASHPRNQPSLSDEAISRESIYGERG
;
A
#
# COMPACT_ATOMS: atom_id res chain seq x y z
N MET A 1 15.36 7.00 14.27
CA MET A 1 14.82 8.37 14.17
C MET A 1 15.97 9.35 14.23
N ASN A 2 16.11 10.27 13.27
CA ASN A 2 17.26 11.17 13.21
C ASN A 2 17.03 12.39 14.11
N ILE A 3 17.48 12.31 15.37
CA ILE A 3 17.19 13.29 16.43
C ILE A 3 17.73 14.69 16.05
N LYS A 4 18.91 14.76 15.42
CA LYS A 4 19.51 16.02 14.95
C LYS A 4 18.64 16.74 13.92
N LEU A 5 17.97 15.97 13.06
CA LEU A 5 17.08 16.54 12.04
C LEU A 5 15.84 17.18 12.70
N VAL A 6 15.26 16.51 13.69
CA VAL A 6 14.10 17.00 14.43
C VAL A 6 14.44 18.29 15.19
N GLU A 7 15.60 18.34 15.85
CA GLU A 7 16.08 19.54 16.55
C GLU A 7 16.29 20.71 15.59
N SER A 8 16.92 20.46 14.44
CA SER A 8 17.12 21.50 13.41
C SER A 8 15.80 22.07 12.90
N LEU A 9 14.80 21.21 12.68
CA LEU A 9 13.48 21.62 12.22
C LEU A 9 12.75 22.44 13.28
N ALA A 10 12.86 22.06 14.55
CA ALA A 10 12.26 22.81 15.65
C ALA A 10 12.83 24.24 15.75
N LEU A 11 14.12 24.42 15.49
CA LEU A 11 14.75 25.74 15.46
C LEU A 11 14.24 26.58 14.28
N VAL A 12 14.12 25.98 13.09
CA VAL A 12 13.58 26.66 11.91
C VAL A 12 12.14 27.12 12.17
N VAL A 13 11.27 26.26 12.67
CA VAL A 13 9.87 26.60 12.99
C VAL A 13 9.78 27.73 14.02
N GLN A 14 10.68 27.75 15.01
CA GLN A 14 10.74 28.82 16.01
C GLN A 14 11.19 30.16 15.41
N SER A 15 12.02 30.17 14.38
CA SER A 15 12.48 31.39 13.72
C SER A 15 11.48 32.03 12.74
N LEU A 16 10.39 31.33 12.39
CA LEU A 16 9.37 31.81 11.46
C LEU A 16 8.52 32.95 12.01
N SER A 17 8.09 33.86 11.14
CA SER A 17 7.11 34.91 11.43
C SER A 17 5.71 34.33 11.71
N PRO A 18 4.80 35.10 12.33
CA PRO A 18 3.41 34.67 12.53
C PRO A 18 2.69 34.28 11.22
N GLU A 19 2.94 35.01 10.14
CA GLU A 19 2.37 34.76 8.81
C GLU A 19 2.93 33.46 8.20
N GLU A 20 4.25 33.25 8.30
CA GLU A 20 4.90 32.04 7.80
C GLU A 20 4.46 30.79 8.58
N ARG A 21 4.25 30.91 9.89
CA ARG A 21 3.69 29.84 10.72
C ARG A 21 2.26 29.52 10.33
N SER A 22 1.44 30.54 10.03
CA SER A 22 0.07 30.34 9.57
C SER A 22 0.04 29.60 8.23
N LEU A 23 0.91 29.98 7.29
CA LEU A 23 1.06 29.30 6.00
C LEU A 23 1.56 27.85 6.16
N LEU A 24 2.48 27.60 7.09
CA LEU A 24 2.96 26.25 7.41
C LEU A 24 1.82 25.37 7.93
N GLU A 25 1.03 25.87 8.88
CA GLU A 25 -0.14 25.18 9.43
C GLU A 25 -1.19 24.86 8.36
N GLU A 26 -1.46 25.80 7.46
CA GLU A 26 -2.36 25.59 6.32
C GLU A 26 -1.86 24.45 5.42
N LYS A 27 -0.57 24.48 5.04
CA LYS A 27 0.04 23.44 4.20
C LYS A 27 0.06 22.07 4.90
N LEU A 28 0.28 22.02 6.21
CA LEU A 28 0.23 20.78 6.99
C LEU A 28 -1.19 20.20 7.00
N LYS A 29 -2.23 21.03 7.16
CA LYS A 29 -3.63 20.61 7.09
C LYS A 29 -4.03 20.10 5.70
N ALA A 30 -3.65 20.81 4.64
CA ALA A 30 -3.90 20.37 3.27
C ALA A 30 -3.26 19.00 3.00
N ARG A 31 -1.99 18.81 3.42
CA ARG A 31 -1.28 17.54 3.27
C ARG A 31 -1.85 16.42 4.14
N GLN A 32 -2.36 16.73 5.33
CA GLN A 32 -3.09 15.77 6.16
C GLN A 32 -4.41 15.35 5.51
N GLN A 33 -5.12 16.26 4.85
CA GLN A 33 -6.35 15.94 4.11
C GLN A 33 -6.05 15.11 2.86
N GLU A 34 -4.98 15.43 2.12
CA GLU A 34 -4.50 14.65 0.97
C GLU A 34 -4.05 13.25 1.39
N THR A 35 -3.31 13.11 2.50
CA THR A 35 -2.88 11.80 3.02
C THR A 35 -4.02 11.03 3.67
N SER A 36 -5.02 11.71 4.25
CA SER A 36 -6.25 11.07 4.75
C SER A 36 -7.19 10.64 3.62
N ALA A 37 -7.11 11.27 2.44
CA ALA A 37 -7.81 10.85 1.23
C ALA A 37 -7.06 9.69 0.55
N ALA A 38 -5.73 9.74 0.47
CA ALA A 38 -4.90 8.67 -0.08
C ALA A 38 -4.77 7.44 0.85
N GLY A 39 -5.02 7.59 2.15
CA GLY A 39 -4.94 6.51 3.16
C GLY A 39 -6.26 5.81 3.47
N LYS A 40 -7.36 6.17 2.80
CA LYS A 40 -8.68 5.53 3.00
C LYS A 40 -8.90 4.28 2.14
N ASP A 41 -8.17 4.12 1.05
CA ASP A 41 -8.22 2.89 0.26
C ASP A 41 -7.14 1.93 0.76
N ARG A 42 -7.41 1.30 1.91
CA ARG A 42 -6.67 0.10 2.29
C ARG A 42 -6.77 -0.90 1.13
N PRO A 43 -5.67 -1.57 0.75
CA PRO A 43 -5.67 -2.50 -0.38
C PRO A 43 -6.81 -3.51 -0.29
N PHE A 44 -7.35 -3.93 -1.44
CA PHE A 44 -8.48 -4.87 -1.51
C PHE A 44 -8.26 -6.13 -0.65
N TYR A 45 -7.03 -6.65 -0.56
CA TYR A 45 -6.72 -7.83 0.26
C TYR A 45 -6.88 -7.60 1.77
N GLU A 46 -6.88 -6.35 2.24
CA GLU A 46 -7.06 -5.97 3.65
C GLU A 46 -8.51 -5.64 4.00
N THR A 47 -9.31 -5.23 3.02
CA THR A 47 -10.68 -4.72 3.24
C THR A 47 -11.77 -5.65 2.77
N ALA A 48 -11.49 -6.50 1.79
CA ALA A 48 -12.50 -7.35 1.17
C ALA A 48 -13.00 -8.45 2.13
N THR A 49 -14.31 -8.66 2.15
CA THR A 49 -14.92 -9.81 2.84
C THR A 49 -14.52 -11.12 2.16
N PRO A 50 -14.65 -12.28 2.84
CA PRO A 50 -14.45 -13.58 2.21
C PRO A 50 -15.27 -13.77 0.92
N GLU A 51 -16.50 -13.28 0.89
CA GLU A 51 -17.40 -13.36 -0.27
C GLU A 51 -16.91 -12.49 -1.44
N GLU A 52 -16.47 -11.27 -1.15
CA GLU A 52 -15.91 -10.35 -2.13
C GLU A 52 -14.61 -10.90 -2.72
N ARG A 53 -13.73 -11.47 -1.88
CA ARG A 53 -12.51 -12.14 -2.32
C ARG A 53 -12.82 -13.33 -3.23
N ALA A 54 -13.78 -14.16 -2.83
CA ALA A 54 -14.19 -15.32 -3.62
C ALA A 54 -14.80 -14.91 -4.97
N LYS A 55 -15.58 -13.83 -4.99
CA LYS A 55 -16.16 -13.26 -6.21
C LYS A 55 -15.06 -12.74 -7.15
N ALA A 56 -14.19 -11.86 -6.65
CA ALA A 56 -13.10 -11.28 -7.43
C ALA A 56 -12.17 -12.37 -8.01
N PHE A 57 -11.88 -13.41 -7.22
CA PHE A 57 -11.09 -14.55 -7.70
C PHE A 57 -11.77 -15.29 -8.86
N ARG A 58 -13.08 -15.56 -8.76
CA ARG A 58 -13.83 -16.22 -9.84
C ARG A 58 -13.90 -15.38 -11.10
N GLU A 59 -14.09 -14.07 -10.96
CA GLU A 59 -14.10 -13.12 -12.09
C GLU A 59 -12.75 -13.07 -12.78
N TRP A 60 -11.65 -13.00 -12.01
CA TRP A 60 -10.29 -13.09 -12.53
C TRP A 60 -10.03 -14.43 -13.25
N ALA A 61 -10.43 -15.55 -12.67
CA ALA A 61 -10.27 -16.85 -13.31
C ALA A 61 -11.09 -16.96 -14.61
N ALA A 62 -12.27 -16.36 -14.65
CA ALA A 62 -13.15 -16.36 -15.83
C ALA A 62 -12.70 -15.41 -16.94
N SER A 63 -11.88 -14.40 -16.65
CA SER A 63 -11.38 -13.45 -17.66
C SER A 63 -10.30 -14.04 -18.58
N HIS A 64 -9.80 -15.24 -18.28
CA HIS A 64 -8.74 -15.91 -19.05
C HIS A 64 -9.29 -16.97 -20.01
N PRO A 65 -8.65 -17.19 -21.17
CA PRO A 65 -9.03 -18.25 -22.09
C PRO A 65 -8.96 -19.63 -21.44
N ARG A 66 -10.01 -20.43 -21.61
CA ARG A 66 -10.08 -21.81 -21.07
C ARG A 66 -9.38 -22.85 -21.93
N ASN A 67 -8.82 -22.45 -23.07
CA ASN A 67 -8.14 -23.33 -24.02
C ASN A 67 -6.62 -23.37 -23.85
N GLN A 68 -6.12 -22.99 -22.68
CA GLN A 68 -4.69 -23.07 -22.38
C GLN A 68 -4.28 -24.53 -22.10
N PRO A 69 -3.07 -24.94 -22.51
CA PRO A 69 -2.55 -26.25 -22.16
C PRO A 69 -2.46 -26.38 -20.63
N SER A 70 -2.90 -27.53 -20.12
CA SER A 70 -2.73 -27.84 -18.71
C SER A 70 -1.25 -27.95 -18.35
N LEU A 71 -0.90 -27.50 -17.15
CA LEU A 71 0.43 -27.73 -16.59
C LEU A 71 0.61 -29.23 -16.31
N SER A 72 1.84 -29.72 -16.44
CA SER A 72 2.18 -31.09 -16.03
C SER A 72 2.13 -31.24 -14.52
N ASP A 73 1.92 -32.47 -14.04
CA ASP A 73 1.91 -32.79 -12.61
C ASP A 73 3.21 -32.36 -11.90
N GLU A 74 4.35 -32.50 -12.60
CA GLU A 74 5.64 -32.04 -12.12
C GLU A 74 5.66 -30.51 -11.92
N ALA A 75 5.13 -29.74 -12.88
CA ALA A 75 5.12 -28.27 -12.84
C ALA A 75 4.21 -27.70 -11.74
N ILE A 76 3.20 -28.46 -11.28
CA ILE A 76 2.33 -28.08 -10.16
C ILE A 76 2.73 -28.74 -8.83
N SER A 77 3.76 -29.59 -8.83
CA SER A 77 4.16 -30.32 -7.63
C SER A 77 4.83 -29.39 -6.61
N ARG A 78 4.48 -29.57 -5.33
CA ARG A 78 5.08 -28.79 -4.23
C ARG A 78 6.60 -28.99 -4.15
N GLU A 79 7.06 -30.20 -4.41
CA GLU A 79 8.48 -30.57 -4.40
C GLU A 79 9.26 -29.89 -5.54
N SER A 80 8.70 -29.81 -6.75
CA SER A 80 9.32 -29.04 -7.84
C SER A 80 9.36 -27.53 -7.53
N ILE A 81 8.29 -26.98 -6.94
CA ILE A 81 8.21 -25.53 -6.65
C ILE A 81 9.12 -25.12 -5.47
N TYR A 82 9.23 -25.94 -4.43
CA TYR A 82 9.86 -25.56 -3.16
C TYR A 82 11.00 -26.48 -2.67
N GLY A 83 11.28 -27.61 -3.34
CA GLY A 83 12.14 -28.69 -2.84
C GLY A 83 13.58 -28.28 -2.55
N GLU A 84 14.27 -27.66 -3.50
CA GLU A 84 15.68 -27.23 -3.37
C GLU A 84 15.87 -25.94 -2.53
N ARG A 85 14.81 -25.42 -1.91
CA ARG A 85 14.83 -24.15 -1.16
C ARG A 85 14.59 -24.33 0.35
N GLY A 86 14.68 -25.57 0.85
CA GLY A 86 14.51 -25.95 2.25
C GLY A 86 15.82 -26.19 2.98
#